data_AF-A0A2S7DTV2-F1
#
_entry.id   AF-A0A2S7DTV2-F1
#
_cell.length_a   1.000
_cell.length_b   1.000
_cell.length_c   1.000
_cell.angle_alpha   90.00
_cell.angle_beta   90.00
_cell.angle_gamma   90.00
#
_symmetry.space_group_name_H-M   'P 1'
#
loop_
_entity.id
_entity.type
_entity.pdbx_description
1 polymer ?
#
loop_
_entity_poly.entity_id
_entity_poly.type
_entity_poly.pdbx_seq_one_letter_code
_entity_poly.pdbx_strand_id
1 'polypeptide(L)'
;MQESKTGHGQDTPSLATLVLRLQRYRRLCAYALIASALLLTLAYMVCIWSFFLPHDLRNPRAIQFLTSESFQATTAPMFERLKRYNAASASASASAAGAADLPSDLHDLYASSGSSDGLIVVVYYRLMRAPEMTGAGHAAPARYRYVPHVAIRLDPLYLVGYLVLMIGLCLCLHAVIRKPPDAQRRFEEQVLEHTYSLVVLPPCAGAETGVAALLPLLRRFHVFVQQLGIRHASRPAMAFADEYDVQDALHALLKVHYPYLHPEEYTPSYAGNHSRIDFLLAEEQIAIEVKMTRAGLRDREITNELSIDIVRYSNDPRCRHLVCLIYDPSRLLVNADLLKRDLEDSQAGIGVSVVIIPTA
;
A
#
# COMPACT_ATOMS: atom_id res chain seq x y z
N MET A 1 -14.42 45.16 22.64
CA MET A 1 -13.16 45.30 21.90
C MET A 1 -12.04 44.69 22.73
N GLN A 2 -11.75 43.42 22.49
CA GLN A 2 -10.46 42.70 22.62
C GLN A 2 -10.75 41.22 22.79
N GLU A 3 -10.74 40.53 21.64
CA GLU A 3 -10.58 39.08 21.56
C GLU A 3 -9.18 38.72 22.09
N SER A 4 -9.12 37.94 23.16
CA SER A 4 -7.87 37.36 23.66
C SER A 4 -7.71 35.96 23.09
N LYS A 5 -6.97 35.90 21.97
CA LYS A 5 -6.12 34.80 21.49
C LYS A 5 -6.45 33.40 22.04
N THR A 6 -7.18 32.64 21.24
CA THR A 6 -7.13 31.17 21.26
C THR A 6 -5.71 30.74 20.90
N GLY A 7 -5.02 30.13 21.86
CA GLY A 7 -3.76 29.44 21.63
C GLY A 7 -3.99 28.28 20.67
N HIS A 8 -3.53 28.44 19.43
CA HIS A 8 -3.42 27.36 18.47
C HIS A 8 -2.33 26.41 18.97
N GLY A 9 -2.72 25.41 19.77
CA GLY A 9 -1.90 24.24 20.02
C GLY A 9 -1.73 23.52 18.69
N GLN A 10 -0.67 23.85 17.96
CA GLN A 10 -0.26 23.06 16.82
C GLN A 10 0.13 21.69 17.35
N ASP A 11 -0.72 20.69 17.11
CA ASP A 11 -0.42 19.29 17.33
C ASP A 11 0.79 18.91 16.48
N THR A 12 2.00 19.06 17.04
CA THR A 12 3.22 18.59 16.39
C THR A 12 3.10 17.07 16.29
N PRO A 13 3.08 16.49 15.08
CA PRO A 13 2.98 15.05 14.93
C PRO A 13 4.16 14.39 15.65
N SER A 14 3.88 13.36 16.45
CA SER A 14 4.94 12.63 17.15
C SER A 14 5.97 12.11 16.14
N LEU A 15 7.25 12.06 16.53
CA LEU A 15 8.34 11.66 15.64
C LEU A 15 8.05 10.30 14.94
N ALA A 16 7.44 9.35 15.65
CA ALA A 16 6.99 8.08 15.11
C ALA A 16 5.97 8.22 13.96
N THR A 17 4.97 9.11 14.11
CA THR A 17 3.99 9.35 13.03
C THR A 17 4.64 9.97 11.80
N LEU A 18 5.67 10.80 11.99
CA LEU A 18 6.45 11.39 10.90
C LEU A 18 7.28 10.31 10.17
N VAL A 19 7.93 9.41 10.91
CA VAL A 19 8.66 8.25 10.36
C VAL A 19 7.74 7.36 9.53
N LEU A 20 6.58 6.97 10.07
CA LEU A 20 5.61 6.12 9.35
C LEU A 20 5.06 6.81 8.09
N ARG A 21 4.81 8.12 8.17
CA ARG A 21 4.36 8.92 7.03
C ARG A 21 5.43 8.98 5.94
N LEU A 22 6.70 9.19 6.32
CA LEU A 22 7.83 9.18 5.39
C LEU A 22 7.98 7.83 4.68
N GLN A 23 7.85 6.71 5.41
CA GLN A 23 7.89 5.37 4.81
C GLN A 23 6.72 5.10 3.86
N ARG A 24 5.52 5.63 4.16
CA ARG A 24 4.37 5.57 3.23
C ARG A 24 4.63 6.39 1.97
N TYR A 25 5.10 7.62 2.10
CA TYR A 25 5.44 8.46 0.95
C TYR A 25 6.53 7.84 0.07
N ARG A 26 7.56 7.24 0.68
CA ARG A 26 8.60 6.54 -0.07
C ARG A 26 8.05 5.41 -0.95
N ARG A 27 7.08 4.64 -0.42
CA ARG A 27 6.37 3.60 -1.18
C ARG A 27 5.52 4.18 -2.31
N LEU A 28 4.77 5.25 -2.02
CA LEU A 28 3.96 5.94 -3.03
C LEU A 28 4.82 6.52 -4.17
N CYS A 29 5.96 7.15 -3.84
CA CYS A 29 6.92 7.63 -4.84
C CYS A 29 7.46 6.49 -5.72
N ALA A 30 7.77 5.33 -5.13
CA ALA A 30 8.20 4.17 -5.92
C ALA A 30 7.12 3.69 -6.89
N TYR A 31 5.86 3.58 -6.43
CA TYR A 31 4.74 3.22 -7.31
C TYR A 31 4.49 4.25 -8.41
N ALA A 32 4.56 5.54 -8.08
CA ALA A 32 4.42 6.62 -9.05
C ALA A 32 5.51 6.55 -10.12
N LEU A 33 6.78 6.32 -9.74
CA LEU A 33 7.88 6.14 -10.70
C LEU A 33 7.65 4.93 -11.61
N ILE A 34 7.24 3.79 -11.06
CA ILE A 34 6.92 2.59 -11.86
C ILE A 34 5.80 2.91 -12.86
N ALA A 35 4.72 3.57 -12.42
CA ALA A 35 3.62 3.95 -13.28
C ALA A 35 4.06 4.93 -14.39
N SER A 36 4.89 5.92 -14.07
CA SER A 36 5.46 6.84 -15.06
C SER A 36 6.32 6.12 -16.10
N ALA A 37 7.14 5.14 -15.69
CA ALA A 37 7.95 4.33 -16.60
C ALA A 37 7.08 3.55 -17.60
N LEU A 38 6.01 2.92 -17.11
CA LEU A 38 5.07 2.17 -17.92
C LEU A 38 4.33 3.09 -18.91
N LEU A 39 3.85 4.25 -18.45
CA LEU A 39 3.16 5.21 -19.29
C LEU A 39 4.08 5.76 -20.39
N LEU A 40 5.34 6.07 -20.05
CA LEU A 40 6.34 6.54 -21.01
C LEU A 40 6.68 5.47 -22.06
N THR A 41 6.80 4.21 -21.62
CA THR A 41 7.03 3.07 -22.51
C THR A 41 5.86 2.89 -23.48
N LEU A 42 4.62 2.98 -22.97
CA LEU A 42 3.41 2.91 -23.78
C LEU A 42 3.36 4.05 -24.81
N ALA A 43 3.64 5.29 -24.39
CA ALA A 43 3.67 6.46 -25.27
C ALA A 43 4.73 6.30 -26.38
N TYR A 44 5.93 5.84 -26.03
CA TYR A 44 6.99 5.56 -27.01
C TYR A 44 6.56 4.49 -28.01
N MET A 45 5.96 3.38 -27.54
CA MET A 45 5.43 2.32 -28.39
C MET A 45 4.36 2.82 -29.37
N VAL A 46 3.50 3.76 -28.95
CA VAL A 46 2.52 4.40 -29.85
C VAL A 46 3.22 5.24 -30.93
N CYS A 47 4.27 6.00 -30.58
CA CYS A 47 5.04 6.78 -31.55
C CYS A 47 5.70 5.89 -32.62
N ILE A 48 6.32 4.78 -32.20
CA ILE A 48 7.06 3.89 -33.10
C ILE A 48 6.21 2.78 -33.72
N TRP A 49 4.92 2.66 -33.38
CA TRP A 49 4.06 1.54 -33.79
C TRP A 49 4.13 1.23 -35.31
N SER A 50 4.15 2.28 -36.13
CA SER A 50 4.22 2.15 -37.59
C SER A 50 5.49 1.48 -38.12
N PHE A 51 6.57 1.41 -37.33
CA PHE A 51 7.78 0.67 -37.67
C PHE A 51 7.55 -0.85 -37.70
N PHE A 52 6.61 -1.36 -36.91
CA PHE A 52 6.29 -2.80 -36.85
C PHE A 52 5.33 -3.26 -37.96
N LEU A 53 4.77 -2.32 -38.73
CA LEU A 53 3.96 -2.63 -39.91
C LEU A 53 4.84 -2.87 -41.14
N PRO A 54 4.34 -3.57 -42.18
CA PRO A 54 5.07 -3.75 -43.43
C PRO A 54 5.58 -2.43 -44.02
N HIS A 55 6.79 -2.48 -44.59
CA HIS A 55 7.48 -1.33 -45.20
C HIS A 55 7.03 -1.10 -46.63
N ASP A 56 5.73 -0.90 -46.81
CA ASP A 56 5.10 -0.67 -48.11
C ASP A 56 4.38 0.69 -48.15
N LEU A 57 3.76 0.99 -49.29
CA LEU A 57 2.99 2.23 -49.49
C LEU A 57 1.69 2.29 -48.66
N ARG A 58 1.30 1.19 -48.00
CA ARG A 58 0.12 1.13 -47.14
C ARG A 58 0.43 1.54 -45.70
N ASN A 59 1.72 1.64 -45.36
CA ASN A 59 2.15 2.09 -44.06
C ASN A 59 1.69 3.54 -43.83
N PRO A 60 1.03 3.86 -42.70
CA PRO A 60 0.48 5.19 -42.44
C PRO A 60 1.56 6.28 -42.46
N ARG A 61 2.79 5.99 -42.00
CA ARG A 61 3.91 6.94 -42.03
C ARG A 61 4.42 7.16 -43.45
N ALA A 62 4.44 6.11 -44.27
CA ALA A 62 4.79 6.24 -45.68
C ALA A 62 3.78 7.14 -46.40
N ILE A 63 2.47 6.93 -46.17
CA ILE A 63 1.41 7.76 -46.74
C ILE A 63 1.59 9.22 -46.33
N GLN A 64 1.75 9.49 -45.03
CA GLN A 64 1.93 10.85 -44.50
C GLN A 64 3.11 11.57 -45.18
N PHE A 65 4.25 10.87 -45.34
CA PHE A 65 5.42 11.45 -46.00
C PHE A 65 5.19 11.70 -47.49
N LEU A 66 4.59 10.74 -48.22
CA LEU A 66 4.30 10.88 -49.65
C LEU A 66 3.31 12.01 -49.94
N THR A 67 2.38 12.28 -49.02
CA THR A 67 1.45 13.41 -49.12
C THR A 67 2.04 14.75 -48.71
N SER A 68 3.26 14.78 -48.16
CA SER A 68 3.87 16.02 -47.69
C SER A 68 4.26 16.96 -48.84
N GLU A 69 4.10 18.27 -48.63
CA GLU A 69 4.48 19.29 -49.61
C GLU A 69 5.98 19.24 -49.93
N SER A 70 6.82 19.00 -48.91
CA SER A 70 8.28 18.87 -49.07
C SER A 70 8.69 17.74 -50.02
N PHE A 71 8.01 16.60 -49.94
CA PHE A 71 8.24 15.45 -50.81
C PHE A 71 7.74 15.74 -52.23
N GLN A 72 6.55 16.31 -52.37
CA GLN A 72 5.98 16.65 -53.68
C GLN A 72 6.84 17.69 -54.41
N ALA A 73 7.32 18.72 -53.73
CA ALA A 73 8.19 19.74 -54.31
C ALA A 73 9.50 19.15 -54.87
N THR A 74 10.07 18.17 -54.17
CA THR A 74 11.33 17.51 -54.57
C THR A 74 11.13 16.52 -55.72
N THR A 75 10.02 15.78 -55.72
CA THR A 75 9.81 14.65 -56.64
C THR A 75 9.02 14.99 -57.91
N ALA A 76 8.10 15.96 -57.86
CA ALA A 76 7.28 16.38 -59.00
C ALA A 76 8.08 16.73 -60.29
N PRO A 77 9.17 17.54 -60.26
CA PRO A 77 9.89 17.87 -61.49
C PRO A 77 10.54 16.65 -62.14
N MET A 78 10.90 15.63 -61.36
CA MET A 78 11.53 14.40 -61.86
C MET A 78 10.51 13.47 -62.51
N PHE A 79 9.31 13.34 -61.93
CA PHE A 79 8.22 12.60 -62.57
C PHE A 79 7.79 13.25 -63.88
N GLU A 80 7.75 14.59 -63.95
CA GLU A 80 7.45 15.32 -65.19
C GLU A 80 8.53 15.10 -66.28
N ARG A 81 9.82 15.05 -65.91
CA ARG A 81 10.90 14.70 -66.85
C ARG A 81 10.73 13.30 -67.42
N LEU A 82 10.44 12.30 -66.57
CA LEU A 82 10.19 10.94 -67.03
C LEU A 82 8.97 10.85 -67.96
N LYS A 83 7.88 11.56 -67.65
CA LYS A 83 6.70 11.62 -68.52
C LYS A 83 7.05 12.17 -69.91
N ARG A 84 7.81 13.27 -69.98
CA ARG A 84 8.27 13.85 -71.26
C ARG A 84 9.15 12.89 -72.04
N TYR A 85 10.09 12.21 -71.38
CA TYR A 85 10.95 11.20 -72.01
C TYR A 85 10.13 10.03 -72.61
N ASN A 86 9.20 9.48 -71.83
CA ASN A 86 8.34 8.39 -72.28
C ASN A 86 7.41 8.83 -73.44
N ALA A 87 6.97 10.09 -73.46
CA ALA A 87 6.15 10.65 -74.54
C ALA A 87 6.97 10.88 -75.83
N ALA A 88 8.19 11.41 -75.73
CA ALA A 88 9.11 11.59 -76.86
C ALA A 88 9.59 10.26 -77.45
N SER A 89 9.85 9.27 -76.59
CA SER A 89 10.19 7.91 -77.02
C SER A 89 9.03 7.22 -77.74
N ALA A 90 7.78 7.60 -77.45
CA ALA A 90 6.60 7.06 -78.12
C ALA A 90 6.35 7.67 -79.52
N SER A 91 6.86 8.88 -79.79
CA SER A 91 6.73 9.56 -81.09
C SER A 91 7.91 9.30 -82.06
N ALA A 92 9.07 8.89 -81.55
CA ALA A 92 10.21 8.46 -82.36
C ALA A 92 9.97 7.05 -82.94
N SER A 93 10.05 6.89 -84.27
CA SER A 93 9.85 5.59 -84.93
C SER A 93 10.98 4.61 -84.59
N ALA A 94 10.64 3.31 -84.54
CA ALA A 94 11.47 2.19 -84.06
C ALA A 94 12.83 1.95 -84.79
N SER A 95 13.24 2.82 -85.72
CA SER A 95 14.46 2.64 -86.53
C SER A 95 15.74 3.17 -85.88
N ALA A 96 15.66 3.87 -84.74
CA ALA A 96 16.82 4.35 -83.97
C ALA A 96 16.93 3.70 -82.58
N ALA A 97 16.20 2.61 -82.32
CA ALA A 97 16.13 1.96 -81.00
C ALA A 97 17.29 0.97 -80.72
N GLY A 98 18.46 1.20 -81.32
CA GLY A 98 19.69 0.51 -80.96
C GLY A 98 20.34 1.23 -79.77
N ALA A 99 20.26 0.63 -78.58
CA ALA A 99 20.98 1.05 -77.37
C ALA A 99 21.03 2.56 -77.14
N ALA A 100 19.86 3.22 -77.04
CA ALA A 100 19.82 4.56 -76.47
C ALA A 100 20.18 4.42 -74.99
N ASP A 101 21.42 4.79 -74.66
CA ASP A 101 21.89 4.94 -73.28
C ASP A 101 20.86 5.73 -72.47
N LEU A 102 20.67 5.32 -71.21
CA LEU A 102 19.84 6.03 -70.26
C LEU A 102 20.21 7.52 -70.34
N PRO A 103 19.26 8.45 -70.57
CA PRO A 103 19.59 9.87 -70.59
C PRO A 103 20.32 10.21 -69.29
N SER A 104 21.43 10.96 -69.37
CA SER A 104 22.25 11.39 -68.22
C SER A 104 21.43 12.01 -67.08
N ASP A 105 20.25 12.50 -67.41
CA ASP A 105 19.37 13.27 -66.54
C ASP A 105 18.34 12.40 -65.78
N LEU A 106 18.24 11.10 -66.11
CA LEU A 106 17.36 10.13 -65.45
C LEU A 106 18.20 9.21 -64.53
N HIS A 107 17.95 9.29 -63.24
CA HIS A 107 18.66 8.53 -62.21
C HIS A 107 17.68 8.03 -61.14
N ASP A 108 18.13 7.08 -60.32
CA ASP A 108 17.38 6.62 -59.16
C ASP A 108 17.12 7.80 -58.18
N LEU A 109 15.92 7.83 -57.59
CA LEU A 109 15.50 8.90 -56.71
C LEU A 109 15.63 8.48 -55.25
N TYR A 110 16.09 9.40 -54.41
CA TYR A 110 16.13 9.24 -52.96
C TYR A 110 15.46 10.43 -52.29
N ALA A 111 14.49 10.18 -51.43
CA ALA A 111 13.85 11.19 -50.59
C ALA A 111 13.70 10.69 -49.15
N SER A 112 13.88 11.58 -48.17
CA SER A 112 13.73 11.26 -46.75
C SER A 112 12.92 12.32 -46.03
N SER A 113 12.05 11.89 -45.10
CA SER A 113 11.13 12.74 -44.36
C SER A 113 11.78 13.62 -43.28
N GLY A 114 13.07 13.43 -43.00
CA GLY A 114 13.66 13.87 -41.74
C GLY A 114 13.05 13.11 -40.56
N SER A 115 13.33 13.60 -39.35
CA SER A 115 12.78 13.02 -38.11
C SER A 115 11.39 13.56 -37.82
N SER A 116 10.42 12.65 -37.68
CA SER A 116 9.08 12.98 -37.20
C SER A 116 8.60 11.86 -36.27
N ASP A 117 8.24 12.21 -35.03
CA ASP A 117 7.76 11.28 -34.00
C ASP A 117 8.67 10.06 -33.75
N GLY A 118 10.00 10.26 -33.87
CA GLY A 118 10.99 9.22 -33.65
C GLY A 118 11.13 8.20 -34.78
N LEU A 119 10.53 8.46 -35.95
CA LEU A 119 10.69 7.66 -37.16
C LEU A 119 11.25 8.52 -38.30
N ILE A 120 12.04 7.88 -39.15
CA ILE A 120 12.56 8.43 -40.39
C ILE A 120 12.04 7.57 -41.53
N VAL A 121 11.27 8.17 -42.43
CA VAL A 121 10.81 7.51 -43.65
C VAL A 121 11.78 7.83 -44.77
N VAL A 122 12.22 6.80 -45.48
CA VAL A 122 13.08 6.88 -46.65
C VAL A 122 12.36 6.21 -47.80
N VAL A 123 12.19 6.93 -48.90
CA VAL A 123 11.58 6.41 -50.12
C VAL A 123 12.65 6.46 -51.21
N TYR A 124 12.99 5.29 -51.75
CA TYR A 124 13.86 5.18 -52.91
C TYR A 124 13.05 4.72 -54.11
N TYR A 125 13.12 5.46 -55.22
CA TYR A 125 12.54 5.02 -56.48
C TYR A 125 13.62 4.49 -57.38
N ARG A 126 13.51 3.21 -57.72
CA ARG A 126 14.40 2.58 -58.69
C ARG A 126 13.82 2.73 -60.09
N LEU A 127 14.61 3.23 -61.02
CA LEU A 127 14.22 3.32 -62.42
C LEU A 127 14.34 1.93 -63.06
N MET A 128 13.23 1.40 -63.54
CA MET A 128 13.19 0.11 -64.25
C MET A 128 12.62 0.30 -65.65
N ARG A 129 13.19 -0.41 -66.63
CA ARG A 129 12.61 -0.51 -67.95
C ARG A 129 11.31 -1.31 -67.86
N ALA A 130 10.23 -0.77 -68.41
CA ALA A 130 8.94 -1.44 -68.45
C ALA A 130 9.04 -2.67 -69.38
N PRO A 131 8.48 -3.82 -68.98
CA PRO A 131 8.53 -5.03 -69.79
C PRO A 131 7.79 -4.81 -71.12
N GLU A 132 8.35 -5.33 -72.20
CA GLU A 132 7.72 -5.33 -73.52
C GLU A 132 6.43 -6.15 -73.44
N MET A 133 5.28 -5.51 -73.72
CA MET A 133 4.02 -6.22 -73.90
C MET A 133 4.15 -7.04 -75.18
N THR A 134 4.47 -8.32 -75.06
CA THR A 134 4.56 -9.26 -76.18
C THR A 134 3.16 -9.52 -76.74
N GLY A 135 2.81 -8.76 -77.78
CA GLY A 135 1.66 -8.96 -78.63
C GLY A 135 1.82 -8.09 -79.87
N ALA A 136 2.24 -8.71 -80.98
CA ALA A 136 2.43 -8.14 -82.32
C ALA A 136 3.76 -7.41 -82.61
N GLY A 137 4.82 -8.20 -82.85
CA GLY A 137 5.76 -8.07 -84.00
C GLY A 137 6.54 -6.76 -84.26
N HIS A 138 6.38 -5.71 -83.48
CA HIS A 138 7.11 -4.45 -83.62
C HIS A 138 7.81 -4.13 -82.30
N ALA A 139 9.11 -3.82 -82.36
CA ALA A 139 9.89 -3.39 -81.20
C ALA A 139 9.23 -2.15 -80.59
N ALA A 140 8.65 -2.30 -79.39
CA ALA A 140 8.05 -1.19 -78.67
C ALA A 140 9.15 -0.25 -78.15
N PRO A 141 8.92 1.08 -78.15
CA PRO A 141 9.91 2.02 -77.64
C PRO A 141 10.18 1.76 -76.15
N ALA A 142 11.44 1.88 -75.74
CA ALA A 142 11.88 1.64 -74.37
C ALA A 142 11.22 2.62 -73.39
N ARG A 143 10.18 2.17 -72.68
CA ARG A 143 9.52 2.94 -71.62
C ARG A 143 10.17 2.64 -70.27
N TYR A 144 10.29 3.65 -69.41
CA TYR A 144 10.80 3.49 -68.06
C TYR A 144 9.73 3.84 -67.01
N ARG A 145 9.80 3.20 -65.85
CA ARG A 145 8.92 3.43 -64.71
C ARG A 145 9.73 3.46 -63.42
N TYR A 146 9.36 4.36 -62.52
CA TYR A 146 9.85 4.36 -61.15
C TYR A 146 9.09 3.35 -60.29
N VAL A 147 9.84 2.46 -59.62
CA VAL A 147 9.30 1.51 -58.65
C VAL A 147 9.66 2.01 -57.24
N PRO A 148 8.69 2.46 -56.44
CA PRO A 148 8.93 2.92 -55.07
C PRO A 148 9.29 1.74 -54.19
N HIS A 149 10.26 1.97 -53.33
CA HIS A 149 10.54 1.11 -52.20
C HIS A 149 10.67 1.99 -50.96
N VAL A 150 9.99 1.58 -49.90
CA VAL A 150 9.91 2.34 -48.66
C VAL A 150 10.76 1.65 -47.61
N ALA A 151 11.54 2.42 -46.87
CA ALA A 151 12.24 1.98 -45.68
C ALA A 151 11.91 2.93 -44.53
N ILE A 152 11.50 2.39 -43.40
CA ILE A 152 11.17 3.12 -42.17
C ILE A 152 12.24 2.74 -41.16
N ARG A 153 12.90 3.74 -40.60
CA ARG A 153 13.97 3.60 -39.62
C ARG A 153 13.57 4.29 -38.34
N LEU A 154 14.06 3.78 -37.22
CA LEU A 154 14.00 4.48 -35.94
C LEU A 154 14.97 5.67 -35.99
N ASP A 155 14.54 6.83 -35.51
CA ASP A 155 15.46 7.94 -35.30
C ASP A 155 16.37 7.62 -34.10
N PRO A 156 17.70 7.51 -34.30
CA PRO A 156 18.63 7.24 -33.22
C PRO A 156 18.59 8.29 -32.10
N LEU A 157 18.30 9.56 -32.40
CA LEU A 157 18.27 10.62 -31.39
C LEU A 157 17.08 10.42 -30.43
N TYR A 158 15.90 10.11 -30.97
CA TYR A 158 14.70 9.81 -30.17
C TYR A 158 14.86 8.51 -29.37
N LEU A 159 15.44 7.48 -29.98
CA LEU A 159 15.72 6.22 -29.28
C LEU A 159 16.69 6.43 -28.12
N VAL A 160 17.79 7.15 -28.34
CA VAL A 160 18.77 7.48 -27.29
C VAL A 160 18.12 8.34 -26.20
N GLY A 161 17.33 9.35 -26.57
CA GLY A 161 16.60 10.19 -25.62
C GLY A 161 15.65 9.38 -24.73
N TYR A 162 14.88 8.47 -25.32
CA TYR A 162 14.01 7.55 -24.59
C TYR A 162 14.80 6.64 -23.63
N LEU A 163 15.91 6.05 -24.09
CA LEU A 163 16.75 5.19 -23.26
C LEU A 163 17.37 5.95 -22.10
N VAL A 164 17.87 7.17 -22.32
CA VAL A 164 18.42 8.03 -21.26
C VAL A 164 17.36 8.36 -20.22
N LEU A 165 16.14 8.69 -20.67
CA LEU A 165 15.02 8.98 -19.77
C LEU A 165 14.64 7.74 -18.93
N MET A 166 14.60 6.56 -19.55
CA MET A 166 14.32 5.30 -18.85
C MET A 166 15.42 4.94 -17.84
N ILE A 167 16.70 5.11 -18.21
CA ILE A 167 17.83 4.89 -17.30
C ILE A 167 17.74 5.85 -16.10
N GLY A 168 17.45 7.14 -16.33
CA GLY A 168 17.25 8.12 -15.27
C GLY A 168 16.13 7.71 -14.31
N LEU A 169 15.02 7.23 -14.85
CA LEU A 169 13.87 6.76 -14.06
C LEU A 169 14.22 5.49 -13.25
N CYS A 170 14.98 4.56 -13.83
CA CYS A 170 15.51 3.39 -13.11
C CYS A 170 16.47 3.79 -11.98
N LEU A 171 17.34 4.78 -12.18
CA LEU A 171 18.24 5.29 -11.15
C LEU A 171 17.46 5.96 -10.01
N CYS A 172 16.44 6.76 -10.33
CA CYS A 172 15.54 7.35 -9.34
C CYS A 172 14.80 6.26 -8.54
N LEU A 173 14.26 5.25 -9.23
CA LEU A 173 13.59 4.13 -8.58
C LEU A 173 14.55 3.35 -7.66
N HIS A 174 15.77 3.09 -8.13
CA HIS A 174 16.82 2.46 -7.32
C HIS A 174 17.13 3.28 -6.06
N ALA A 175 17.27 4.60 -6.19
CA ALA A 175 17.52 5.49 -5.05
C ALA A 175 16.38 5.46 -4.01
N VAL A 176 15.12 5.40 -4.46
CA VAL A 176 13.94 5.36 -3.57
C VAL A 176 13.80 4.00 -2.87
N ILE A 177 14.06 2.89 -3.57
CA ILE A 177 13.95 1.53 -3.03
C ILE A 177 15.15 1.17 -2.16
N ARG A 178 16.32 1.80 -2.38
CA ARG A 178 17.54 1.51 -1.63
C ARG A 178 17.26 1.53 -0.13
N LYS A 179 17.74 0.49 0.55
CA LYS A 179 17.61 0.39 2.00
C LYS A 179 18.33 1.60 2.63
N PRO A 180 17.68 2.33 3.56
CA PRO A 180 18.37 3.40 4.27
C PRO A 180 19.54 2.82 5.06
N PRO A 181 20.56 3.64 5.40
CA PRO A 181 21.71 3.20 6.18
C PRO A 181 21.29 2.52 7.50
N ASP A 182 22.04 1.53 7.96
CA ASP A 182 21.69 0.77 9.16
C ASP A 182 21.56 1.66 10.41
N ALA A 183 22.34 2.73 10.50
CA ALA A 183 22.22 3.73 11.57
C ALA A 183 20.85 4.41 11.60
N GLN A 184 20.32 4.78 10.43
CA GLN A 184 18.99 5.39 10.32
C GLN A 184 17.90 4.37 10.67
N ARG A 185 18.05 3.11 10.24
CA ARG A 185 17.09 2.05 10.56
C ARG A 185 17.00 1.78 12.06
N ARG A 186 18.15 1.66 12.73
CA ARG A 186 18.21 1.48 14.19
C ARG A 186 17.57 2.66 14.91
N PHE A 187 17.80 3.88 14.44
CA PHE A 187 17.15 5.06 15.00
C PHE A 187 15.63 5.03 14.79
N GLU A 188 15.15 4.75 13.57
CA GLU A 188 13.72 4.61 13.29
C GLU A 188 13.07 3.49 14.12
N GLU A 189 13.75 2.34 14.24
CA GLU A 189 13.34 1.20 15.07
C GLU A 189 13.27 1.59 16.54
N GLN A 190 14.29 2.25 17.09
CA GLN A 190 14.30 2.74 18.47
C GLN A 190 13.19 3.76 18.76
N VAL A 191 12.92 4.68 17.83
CA VAL A 191 11.85 5.68 17.97
C VAL A 191 10.48 5.00 17.95
N LEU A 192 10.27 4.06 17.03
CA LEU A 192 9.03 3.30 16.95
C LEU A 192 8.86 2.41 18.18
N GLU A 193 9.89 1.69 18.58
CA GLU A 193 9.91 0.85 19.77
C GLU A 193 9.59 1.70 21.00
N HIS A 194 10.30 2.80 21.25
CA HIS A 194 10.02 3.68 22.39
C HIS A 194 8.59 4.26 22.38
N THR A 195 8.04 4.59 21.21
CA THR A 195 6.71 5.20 21.10
C THR A 195 5.57 4.18 21.22
N TYR A 196 5.80 2.94 20.76
CA TYR A 196 4.80 1.87 20.77
C TYR A 196 5.04 0.83 21.88
N SER A 197 6.17 0.90 22.58
CA SER A 197 6.45 0.14 23.79
C SER A 197 5.74 0.80 24.95
N LEU A 198 4.45 0.50 25.12
CA LEU A 198 3.91 0.41 26.46
C LEU A 198 4.53 -0.84 27.09
N VAL A 199 5.75 -0.67 27.62
CA VAL A 199 6.45 -1.50 28.60
C VAL A 199 6.22 -3.02 28.40
N VAL A 200 7.00 -3.65 27.52
CA VAL A 200 7.20 -5.10 27.60
C VAL A 200 8.25 -5.33 28.68
N LEU A 201 7.80 -5.48 29.94
CA LEU A 201 8.66 -6.07 30.95
C LEU A 201 8.95 -7.51 30.48
N PRO A 202 10.22 -7.94 30.41
CA PRO A 202 10.51 -9.34 30.12
C PRO A 202 9.77 -10.20 31.15
N PRO A 203 9.08 -11.28 30.73
CA PRO A 203 8.44 -12.18 31.69
C PRO A 203 9.51 -12.62 32.69
N CYS A 204 9.26 -12.39 33.98
CA CYS A 204 10.17 -12.85 35.02
C CYS A 204 10.39 -14.35 34.82
N ALA A 205 11.62 -14.75 34.51
CA ALA A 205 11.95 -16.14 34.22
C ALA A 205 11.57 -17.01 35.44
N GLY A 206 10.65 -17.95 35.23
CA GLY A 206 10.13 -18.83 36.28
C GLY A 206 8.84 -18.37 36.98
N ALA A 207 8.17 -17.32 36.50
CA ALA A 207 6.85 -16.95 37.01
C ALA A 207 5.81 -18.03 36.65
N GLU A 208 5.03 -18.46 37.64
CA GLU A 208 3.83 -19.25 37.40
C GLU A 208 2.93 -18.52 36.38
N THR A 209 2.20 -19.26 35.55
CA THR A 209 1.28 -18.70 34.55
C THR A 209 -0.17 -19.10 34.87
N GLY A 210 -1.13 -18.30 34.42
CA GLY A 210 -2.56 -18.56 34.63
C GLY A 210 -3.06 -18.21 36.03
N VAL A 211 -4.12 -18.91 36.48
CA VAL A 211 -4.84 -18.58 37.73
C VAL A 211 -3.94 -18.61 38.96
N ALA A 212 -2.99 -19.56 39.03
CA ALA A 212 -2.09 -19.71 40.16
C ALA A 212 -1.22 -18.46 40.41
N ALA A 213 -0.84 -17.75 39.34
CA ALA A 213 -0.06 -16.51 39.42
C ALA A 213 -0.92 -15.27 39.70
N LEU A 214 -2.16 -15.28 39.20
CA LEU A 214 -3.12 -14.19 39.37
C LEU A 214 -3.63 -14.10 40.82
N LEU A 215 -3.97 -15.23 41.45
CA LEU A 215 -4.58 -15.22 42.79
C LEU A 215 -3.71 -14.54 43.88
N PRO A 216 -2.39 -14.78 43.97
CA PRO A 216 -1.52 -14.06 44.89
C PRO A 216 -1.51 -12.54 44.67
N LEU A 217 -1.56 -12.09 43.40
CA LEU A 217 -1.61 -10.67 43.06
C LEU A 217 -2.90 -10.05 43.58
N LEU A 218 -4.05 -10.67 43.30
CA LEU A 218 -5.36 -10.21 43.73
C LEU A 218 -5.50 -10.19 45.26
N ARG A 219 -5.00 -11.23 45.95
CA ARG A 219 -5.00 -11.27 47.42
C ARG A 219 -4.21 -10.14 48.07
N ARG A 220 -3.19 -9.60 47.38
CA ARG A 220 -2.37 -8.48 47.84
C ARG A 220 -2.89 -7.11 47.40
N PHE A 221 -4.00 -7.06 46.65
CA PHE A 221 -4.54 -5.81 46.14
C PHE A 221 -4.94 -4.82 47.25
N HIS A 222 -5.49 -5.29 48.38
CA HIS A 222 -5.79 -4.39 49.51
C HIS A 222 -4.52 -3.70 50.06
N VAL A 223 -3.39 -4.42 50.16
CA VAL A 223 -2.11 -3.84 50.59
C VAL A 223 -1.62 -2.80 49.58
N PHE A 224 -1.80 -3.08 48.30
CA PHE A 224 -1.49 -2.12 47.23
C PHE A 224 -2.32 -0.83 47.38
N VAL A 225 -3.64 -0.94 47.57
CA VAL A 225 -4.53 0.21 47.81
C VAL A 225 -4.14 0.98 49.07
N GLN A 226 -3.85 0.30 50.17
CA GLN A 226 -3.37 0.93 51.41
C GLN A 226 -2.07 1.71 51.17
N GLN A 227 -1.12 1.13 50.45
CA GLN A 227 0.16 1.78 50.16
C GLN A 227 -0.01 3.02 49.28
N LEU A 228 -0.96 3.02 48.33
CA LEU A 228 -1.32 4.21 47.54
C LEU A 228 -1.93 5.32 48.41
N GLY A 229 -2.60 4.95 49.50
CA GLY A 229 -3.11 5.88 50.51
C GLY A 229 -2.01 6.53 51.35
N ILE A 230 -0.87 5.86 51.55
CA ILE A 230 0.28 6.38 52.30
C ILE A 230 1.12 7.29 51.39
N ARG A 231 0.82 8.59 51.43
CA ARG A 231 1.47 9.59 50.57
C ARG A 231 2.43 10.49 51.34
N HIS A 232 3.52 10.89 50.68
CA HIS A 232 4.47 11.85 51.25
C HIS A 232 3.81 13.20 51.52
N ALA A 233 4.40 13.97 52.46
CA ALA A 233 4.02 15.34 52.77
C ALA A 233 2.52 15.54 53.09
N SER A 234 1.90 14.57 53.77
CA SER A 234 0.48 14.62 54.18
C SER A 234 -0.50 14.90 53.04
N ARG A 235 -0.16 14.46 51.82
CA ARG A 235 -1.05 14.60 50.65
C ARG A 235 -2.32 13.76 50.85
N PRO A 236 -3.47 14.23 50.33
CA PRO A 236 -4.71 13.48 50.45
C PRO A 236 -4.58 12.10 49.81
N ALA A 237 -5.02 11.07 50.54
CA ALA A 237 -5.05 9.70 50.06
C ALA A 237 -5.92 9.60 48.78
N MET A 238 -5.57 8.64 47.92
CA MET A 238 -6.43 8.30 46.78
C MET A 238 -7.74 7.72 47.34
N ALA A 239 -8.88 8.25 46.88
CA ALA A 239 -10.18 7.74 47.27
C ALA A 239 -10.54 6.55 46.38
N PHE A 240 -11.11 5.51 46.99
CA PHE A 240 -11.71 4.37 46.32
C PHE A 240 -13.17 4.35 46.75
N ALA A 241 -14.04 4.96 45.96
CA ALA A 241 -15.44 5.19 46.26
C ALA A 241 -16.34 4.08 45.71
N ASP A 242 -15.98 3.51 44.55
CA ASP A 242 -16.78 2.50 43.88
C ASP A 242 -15.94 1.45 43.10
N GLU A 243 -16.64 0.57 42.39
CA GLU A 243 -16.05 -0.51 41.59
C GLU A 243 -15.15 0.00 40.47
N TYR A 244 -15.42 1.17 39.89
CA TYR A 244 -14.61 1.72 38.81
C TYR A 244 -13.25 2.19 39.32
N ASP A 245 -13.18 2.79 40.51
CA ASP A 245 -11.89 3.15 41.14
C ASP A 245 -11.04 1.89 41.41
N VAL A 246 -11.68 0.79 41.82
CA VAL A 246 -11.02 -0.50 42.03
C VAL A 246 -10.54 -1.09 40.71
N GLN A 247 -11.36 -1.02 39.66
CA GLN A 247 -11.00 -1.45 38.31
C GLN A 247 -9.79 -0.67 37.79
N ASP A 248 -9.76 0.66 37.90
CA ASP A 248 -8.65 1.50 37.43
C ASP A 248 -7.32 1.14 38.12
N ALA A 249 -7.35 0.98 39.45
CA ALA A 249 -6.16 0.60 40.19
C ALA A 249 -5.73 -0.85 39.92
N LEU A 250 -6.69 -1.75 39.74
CA LEU A 250 -6.40 -3.14 39.38
C LEU A 250 -5.82 -3.23 37.97
N HIS A 251 -6.35 -2.46 37.02
CA HIS A 251 -5.84 -2.36 35.66
C HIS A 251 -4.37 -1.91 35.66
N ALA A 252 -4.05 -0.87 36.44
CA ALA A 252 -2.67 -0.41 36.60
C ALA A 252 -1.76 -1.51 37.16
N LEU A 253 -2.22 -2.26 38.16
CA LEU A 253 -1.48 -3.38 38.73
C LEU A 253 -1.29 -4.53 37.73
N LEU A 254 -2.35 -4.92 37.03
CA LEU A 254 -2.34 -6.02 36.06
C LEU A 254 -1.45 -5.69 34.85
N LYS A 255 -1.43 -4.45 34.35
CA LYS A 255 -0.54 -4.05 33.24
C LYS A 255 0.94 -4.25 33.53
N VAL A 256 1.36 -4.25 34.80
CA VAL A 256 2.75 -4.53 35.17
C VAL A 256 3.08 -6.02 34.98
N HIS A 257 2.09 -6.91 35.12
CA HIS A 257 2.27 -8.36 35.10
C HIS A 257 1.83 -9.01 33.78
N TYR A 258 0.84 -8.42 33.11
CA TYR A 258 0.19 -8.94 31.91
C TYR A 258 0.25 -7.87 30.81
N PRO A 259 1.27 -7.89 29.93
CA PRO A 259 1.45 -6.87 28.90
C PRO A 259 0.35 -6.91 27.82
N TYR A 260 -0.29 -8.07 27.61
CA TYR A 260 -1.39 -8.28 26.68
C TYR A 260 -2.77 -8.26 27.36
N LEU A 261 -2.92 -7.40 28.37
CA LEU A 261 -4.20 -7.16 29.03
C LEU A 261 -5.09 -6.29 28.13
N HIS A 262 -6.22 -6.82 27.69
CA HIS A 262 -7.26 -6.07 27.00
C HIS A 262 -8.25 -5.49 28.03
N PRO A 263 -8.27 -4.17 28.27
CA PRO A 263 -9.42 -3.58 28.94
C PRO A 263 -10.61 -3.67 27.99
N GLU A 264 -11.74 -4.16 28.50
CA GLU A 264 -13.05 -3.82 27.97
C GLU A 264 -13.36 -4.33 26.54
N GLU A 265 -13.37 -5.64 26.34
CA GLU A 265 -13.88 -6.23 25.09
C GLU A 265 -15.41 -6.39 25.12
N TYR A 266 -16.08 -5.92 24.07
CA TYR A 266 -17.50 -6.22 23.86
C TYR A 266 -17.68 -7.72 23.59
N THR A 267 -18.43 -8.40 24.46
CA THR A 267 -18.87 -9.77 24.20
C THR A 267 -19.95 -9.77 23.11
N PRO A 268 -20.06 -10.84 22.29
CA PRO A 268 -21.22 -11.02 21.43
C PRO A 268 -22.48 -11.01 22.29
N SER A 269 -23.49 -10.25 21.89
CA SER A 269 -24.68 -9.97 22.72
C SER A 269 -25.36 -11.26 23.19
N TYR A 270 -25.41 -11.49 24.50
CA TYR A 270 -26.28 -12.50 25.09
C TYR A 270 -27.58 -11.81 25.56
N ALA A 271 -28.73 -12.28 25.07
CA ALA A 271 -30.05 -11.77 25.44
C ALA A 271 -30.27 -10.25 25.27
N GLY A 272 -29.63 -9.62 24.28
CA GLY A 272 -29.84 -8.20 23.95
C GLY A 272 -29.13 -7.20 24.87
N ASN A 273 -28.34 -7.67 25.85
CA ASN A 273 -27.50 -6.80 26.68
C ASN A 273 -26.03 -6.91 26.25
N HIS A 274 -25.45 -5.78 25.82
CA HIS A 274 -24.01 -5.64 25.67
C HIS A 274 -23.39 -5.45 27.04
N SER A 275 -23.07 -6.56 27.71
CA SER A 275 -22.33 -6.47 28.97
C SER A 275 -20.83 -6.58 28.69
N ARG A 276 -20.09 -5.71 29.35
CA ARG A 276 -18.66 -5.50 29.19
C ARG A 276 -17.91 -6.43 30.16
N ILE A 277 -16.82 -7.04 29.71
CA ILE A 277 -15.88 -7.71 30.61
C ILE A 277 -14.97 -6.66 31.21
N ASP A 278 -14.80 -6.66 32.53
CA ASP A 278 -13.87 -5.75 33.19
C ASP A 278 -12.44 -6.00 32.68
N PHE A 279 -11.95 -7.24 32.76
CA PHE A 279 -10.65 -7.63 32.21
C PHE A 279 -10.66 -9.01 31.55
N LEU A 280 -10.01 -9.14 30.40
CA LEU A 280 -9.75 -10.42 29.75
C LEU A 280 -8.25 -10.61 29.54
N LEU A 281 -7.72 -11.67 30.17
CA LEU A 281 -6.39 -12.21 29.92
C LEU A 281 -6.51 -13.24 28.79
N ALA A 282 -6.39 -12.77 27.55
CA ALA A 282 -6.74 -13.55 26.37
C ALA A 282 -5.82 -14.76 26.14
N GLU A 283 -4.52 -14.64 26.46
CA GLU A 283 -3.56 -15.74 26.31
C GLU A 283 -3.82 -16.86 27.34
N GLU A 284 -4.22 -16.48 28.55
CA GLU A 284 -4.51 -17.37 29.66
C GLU A 284 -5.96 -17.89 29.65
N GLN A 285 -6.83 -17.31 28.82
CA GLN A 285 -8.27 -17.60 28.76
C GLN A 285 -8.98 -17.35 30.11
N ILE A 286 -8.56 -16.29 30.82
CA ILE A 286 -9.08 -15.90 32.14
C ILE A 286 -9.84 -14.58 32.03
N ALA A 287 -11.11 -14.57 32.41
CA ALA A 287 -11.85 -13.35 32.64
C ALA A 287 -11.74 -12.94 34.12
N ILE A 288 -11.66 -11.64 34.40
CA ILE A 288 -11.69 -11.10 35.75
C ILE A 288 -12.88 -10.16 35.85
N GLU A 289 -13.72 -10.38 36.86
CA GLU A 289 -14.88 -9.53 37.17
C GLU A 289 -14.64 -8.87 38.53
N VAL A 290 -14.88 -7.56 38.64
CA VAL A 290 -14.57 -6.78 39.84
C VAL A 290 -15.84 -6.23 40.47
N LYS A 291 -15.97 -6.38 41.78
CA LYS A 291 -17.05 -5.79 42.59
C LYS A 291 -16.49 -5.08 43.80
N MET A 292 -17.06 -3.93 44.14
CA MET A 292 -16.77 -3.24 45.39
C MET A 292 -18.04 -3.10 46.23
N THR A 293 -17.99 -3.50 47.50
CA THR A 293 -19.15 -3.37 48.39
C THR A 293 -19.48 -1.90 48.65
N ARG A 294 -20.78 -1.58 48.72
CA ARG A 294 -21.27 -0.24 49.05
C ARG A 294 -22.65 -0.29 49.70
N ALA A 295 -23.17 0.87 50.10
CA ALA A 295 -24.53 0.99 50.61
C ALA A 295 -25.54 0.62 49.50
N GLY A 296 -25.93 -0.66 49.45
CA GLY A 296 -26.86 -1.23 48.45
C GLY A 296 -26.28 -2.37 47.61
N LEU A 297 -24.98 -2.66 47.70
CA LEU A 297 -24.34 -3.79 47.02
C LEU A 297 -23.62 -4.67 48.06
N ARG A 298 -24.35 -5.68 48.57
CA ARG A 298 -23.90 -6.61 49.63
C ARG A 298 -24.04 -8.06 49.17
N ASP A 299 -24.03 -9.01 50.10
CA ASP A 299 -23.98 -10.46 49.82
C ASP A 299 -24.97 -10.90 48.74
N ARG A 300 -26.25 -10.50 48.86
CA ARG A 300 -27.31 -10.93 47.93
C ARG A 300 -27.13 -10.32 46.55
N GLU A 301 -26.90 -9.01 46.48
CA GLU A 301 -26.81 -8.30 45.20
C GLU A 301 -25.54 -8.71 44.44
N ILE A 302 -24.41 -8.85 45.13
CA ILE A 302 -23.15 -9.34 44.55
C ILE A 302 -23.33 -10.76 44.02
N THR A 303 -23.97 -11.65 44.78
CA THR A 303 -24.23 -13.03 44.33
C THR A 303 -25.09 -13.04 43.06
N ASN A 304 -26.15 -12.22 43.02
CA ASN A 304 -27.03 -12.15 41.86
C ASN A 304 -26.31 -11.65 40.61
N GLU A 305 -25.52 -10.58 40.74
CA GLU A 305 -24.75 -10.03 39.62
C GLU A 305 -23.73 -11.06 39.12
N LEU A 306 -22.88 -11.58 40.02
CA LEU A 306 -21.83 -12.54 39.64
C LEU A 306 -22.38 -13.85 39.08
N SER A 307 -23.57 -14.29 39.52
CA SER A 307 -24.23 -15.47 38.94
C SER A 307 -24.60 -15.26 37.47
N ILE A 308 -25.05 -14.04 37.11
CA ILE A 308 -25.33 -13.69 35.71
C ILE A 308 -24.02 -13.66 34.92
N ASP A 309 -22.96 -13.11 35.50
CA ASP A 309 -21.66 -13.01 34.86
C ASP A 309 -21.04 -14.40 34.61
N ILE A 310 -21.13 -15.32 35.58
CA ILE A 310 -20.71 -16.72 35.42
C ILE A 310 -21.40 -17.39 34.23
N VAL A 311 -22.72 -17.27 34.12
CA VAL A 311 -23.49 -17.85 33.00
C VAL A 311 -23.15 -17.16 31.68
N ARG A 312 -22.89 -15.86 31.69
CA ARG A 312 -22.51 -15.14 30.49
C ARG A 312 -21.15 -15.62 29.98
N TYR A 313 -20.17 -15.72 30.86
CA TYR A 313 -18.80 -16.07 30.50
C TYR A 313 -18.63 -17.55 30.19
N SER A 314 -19.46 -18.44 30.73
CA SER A 314 -19.43 -19.84 30.32
C SER A 314 -19.82 -20.06 28.86
N ASN A 315 -20.53 -19.10 28.27
CA ASN A 315 -20.90 -19.12 26.85
C ASN A 315 -19.86 -18.41 25.95
N ASP A 316 -18.83 -17.73 26.50
CA ASP A 316 -17.76 -17.12 25.70
C ASP A 316 -16.62 -18.14 25.50
N PRO A 317 -16.32 -18.55 24.24
CA PRO A 317 -15.29 -19.55 23.96
C PRO A 317 -13.87 -19.11 24.34
N ARG A 318 -13.67 -17.81 24.62
CA ARG A 318 -12.38 -17.25 25.04
C ARG A 318 -12.15 -17.32 26.55
N CYS A 319 -13.19 -17.62 27.33
CA CYS A 319 -13.12 -17.74 28.78
C CYS A 319 -13.20 -19.21 29.19
N ARG A 320 -12.14 -19.72 29.83
CA ARG A 320 -12.14 -21.03 30.49
C ARG A 320 -12.19 -20.95 32.00
N HIS A 321 -11.82 -19.79 32.55
CA HIS A 321 -11.82 -19.54 33.97
C HIS A 321 -12.26 -18.10 34.27
N LEU A 322 -13.21 -17.94 35.19
CA LEU A 322 -13.63 -16.64 35.70
C LEU A 322 -13.05 -16.41 37.10
N VAL A 323 -12.41 -15.27 37.30
CA VAL A 323 -11.91 -14.85 38.62
C VAL A 323 -12.69 -13.63 39.09
N CYS A 324 -13.48 -13.78 40.14
CA CYS A 324 -14.25 -12.67 40.72
C CYS A 324 -13.47 -12.03 41.86
N LEU A 325 -13.08 -10.77 41.73
CA LEU A 325 -12.50 -9.97 42.80
C LEU A 325 -13.59 -9.17 43.51
N ILE A 326 -13.81 -9.44 44.80
CA ILE A 326 -14.75 -8.69 45.63
C ILE A 326 -13.94 -7.88 46.66
N TYR A 327 -13.92 -6.55 46.49
CA TYR A 327 -13.30 -5.61 47.40
C TYR A 327 -14.30 -5.10 48.44
N ASP A 328 -14.12 -5.50 49.70
CA ASP A 328 -14.98 -5.18 50.82
C ASP A 328 -14.24 -4.37 51.92
N PRO A 329 -13.78 -3.14 51.62
CA PRO A 329 -12.96 -2.37 52.55
C PRO A 329 -13.68 -2.05 53.87
N SER A 330 -15.01 -1.98 53.85
CA SER A 330 -15.85 -1.68 55.02
C SER A 330 -16.40 -2.93 55.71
N ARG A 331 -16.03 -4.15 55.28
CA ARG A 331 -16.50 -5.43 55.85
C ARG A 331 -18.03 -5.53 55.90
N LEU A 332 -18.71 -5.17 54.81
CA LEU A 332 -20.16 -5.20 54.67
C LEU A 332 -20.71 -6.60 54.38
N LEU A 333 -19.87 -7.53 53.92
CA LEU A 333 -20.25 -8.93 53.71
C LEU A 333 -20.34 -9.67 55.03
N VAL A 334 -21.48 -10.29 55.29
CA VAL A 334 -21.71 -11.06 56.53
C VAL A 334 -21.33 -12.52 56.35
N ASN A 335 -21.62 -13.10 55.18
CA ASN A 335 -21.43 -14.52 54.90
C ASN A 335 -20.47 -14.74 53.73
N ALA A 336 -19.32 -14.06 53.75
CA ALA A 336 -18.32 -14.09 52.69
C ALA A 336 -17.90 -15.52 52.28
N ASP A 337 -17.70 -16.43 53.24
CA ASP A 337 -17.32 -17.83 52.96
C ASP A 337 -18.42 -18.63 52.26
N LEU A 338 -19.69 -18.36 52.57
CA LEU A 338 -20.83 -19.02 51.93
C LEU A 338 -20.99 -18.49 50.50
N LEU A 339 -20.99 -17.17 50.33
CA LEU A 339 -21.00 -16.52 49.02
C LEU A 339 -19.89 -17.06 48.11
N LYS A 340 -18.68 -17.18 48.67
CA LYS A 340 -17.52 -17.70 47.95
C LYS A 340 -17.78 -19.14 47.45
N ARG A 341 -18.21 -20.04 48.33
CA ARG A 341 -18.50 -21.44 47.98
C ARG A 341 -19.62 -21.54 46.95
N ASP A 342 -20.72 -20.80 47.15
CA ASP A 342 -21.89 -20.86 46.27
C ASP A 342 -21.54 -20.47 44.82
N LEU A 343 -20.65 -19.48 44.64
CA LEU A 343 -20.18 -19.05 43.32
C LEU A 343 -19.14 -20.01 42.73
N GLU A 344 -18.19 -20.50 43.55
CA GLU A 344 -17.14 -21.44 43.10
C GLU A 344 -17.69 -22.82 42.73
N ASP A 345 -18.76 -23.28 43.39
CA ASP A 345 -19.42 -24.58 43.14
C ASP A 345 -20.41 -24.52 41.96
N SER A 346 -20.51 -23.38 41.26
CA SER A 346 -21.40 -23.23 40.12
C SER A 346 -21.02 -24.19 38.98
N GLN A 347 -21.98 -25.01 38.51
CA GLN A 347 -21.78 -25.97 37.41
C GLN A 347 -21.83 -25.28 36.03
N ALA A 348 -21.07 -24.21 35.85
CA ALA A 348 -21.12 -23.37 34.66
C ALA A 348 -20.28 -23.89 33.49
N GLY A 349 -19.48 -24.95 33.67
CA GLY A 349 -18.62 -25.50 32.61
C GLY A 349 -17.30 -24.73 32.40
N ILE A 350 -17.06 -23.69 33.20
CA ILE A 350 -15.79 -22.97 33.34
C ILE A 350 -15.31 -23.08 34.79
N GLY A 351 -14.01 -22.91 35.02
CA GLY A 351 -13.50 -22.77 36.39
C GLY A 351 -13.92 -21.42 36.99
N VAL A 352 -14.31 -21.39 38.26
CA VAL A 352 -14.63 -20.14 38.97
C VAL A 352 -13.76 -20.03 40.20
N SER A 353 -13.17 -18.85 40.43
CA SER A 353 -12.42 -18.56 41.65
C SER A 353 -12.80 -17.20 42.19
N VAL A 354 -13.12 -17.15 43.49
CA VAL A 354 -13.60 -15.92 44.12
C VAL A 354 -12.58 -15.46 45.15
N VAL A 355 -12.14 -14.21 45.00
CA VAL A 355 -11.17 -13.55 45.87
C VAL A 355 -11.87 -12.42 46.61
N ILE A 356 -12.11 -12.61 47.90
CA ILE A 356 -12.69 -11.58 48.78
C ILE A 356 -11.56 -10.96 49.59
N ILE A 357 -11.44 -9.64 49.53
CA ILE A 357 -10.40 -8.86 50.21
C ILE A 357 -10.97 -7.60 50.86
N PRO A 358 -10.47 -7.16 52.02
CA PRO A 358 -9.40 -7.78 52.80
C PRO A 358 -9.83 -9.10 53.46
N THR A 359 -8.90 -10.06 53.57
CA THR A 359 -9.13 -11.31 54.30
C THR A 359 -9.24 -11.01 55.81
N ALA A 360 -10.05 -11.79 56.53
CA ALA A 360 -10.43 -11.56 57.93
C ALA A 360 -9.24 -11.38 58.88
#